data_AF-A0A562CIL2-F1
#
_entry.id   AF-A0A562CIL2-F1
#
_cell.length_a   1.000
_cell.length_b   1.000
_cell.length_c   1.000
_cell.angle_alpha   90.00
_cell.angle_beta   90.00
_cell.angle_gamma   90.00
#
_symmetry.space_group_name_H-M   'P 1'
#
loop_
_entity.id
_entity.type
_entity.pdbx_description
1 polymer ?
#
loop_
_entity_poly.entity_id
_entity_poly.type
_entity_poly.pdbx_seq_one_letter_code
_entity_poly.pdbx_strand_id
1 'polypeptide(L)'
;MDDFNQSRMCGLWGDLEDALLHQDTLRGGRGSIVAGPVLADDDPPYRDGTVRLLRAYSKVIAYVMGDDETAELRTRVVLLDQNLDGLRPATPLDEFRVRPVPLADVAARTRLAFAPVLHAGDDHTSRSRGIVAAEPRFIDAADQLHW
;
A
#
# COMPACT_ATOMS: atom_id res chain seq x y z
N MET A 1 6.18 19.42 16.19
CA MET A 1 4.80 19.33 15.66
C MET A 1 4.91 18.81 14.23
N ASP A 2 5.75 17.79 14.01
CA ASP A 2 6.35 17.44 12.71
C ASP A 2 6.24 15.94 12.40
N ASP A 3 5.53 15.18 13.23
CA ASP A 3 5.61 13.71 13.25
C ASP A 3 4.57 13.01 12.37
N PHE A 4 3.73 13.76 11.65
CA PHE A 4 2.65 13.18 10.83
C PHE A 4 3.14 12.68 9.46
N ASN A 5 4.16 13.31 8.87
CA ASN A 5 4.80 12.83 7.65
C ASN A 5 6.30 12.66 7.88
N GLN A 6 6.63 11.49 8.42
CA GLN A 6 7.99 11.08 8.74
C GLN A 6 8.65 10.34 7.58
N SER A 7 8.42 10.76 6.33
CA SER A 7 9.17 10.27 5.17
C SER A 7 10.70 10.38 5.35
N ARG A 8 11.16 11.30 6.22
CA ARG A 8 12.57 11.43 6.65
C ARG A 8 13.07 10.35 7.61
N MET A 9 12.19 9.52 8.17
CA MET A 9 12.55 8.48 9.14
C MET A 9 12.75 7.09 8.51
N CYS A 10 12.85 7.00 7.17
CA CYS A 10 13.10 5.73 6.46
C CYS A 10 12.17 4.60 6.91
N GLY A 11 10.87 4.91 7.03
CA GLY A 11 9.87 3.91 7.37
C GLY A 11 9.51 3.08 6.14
N LEU A 12 9.09 1.83 6.36
CA LEU A 12 8.72 0.86 5.33
C LEU A 12 7.85 1.44 4.20
N TRP A 13 6.96 2.39 4.49
CA TRP A 13 6.14 3.06 3.47
C TRP A 13 6.95 3.78 2.38
N GLY A 14 8.07 4.40 2.73
CA GLY A 14 9.01 5.01 1.78
C GLY A 14 9.86 3.95 1.08
N ASP A 15 10.38 2.98 1.86
CA ASP A 15 11.26 1.92 1.36
C ASP A 15 10.64 1.06 0.27
N LEU A 16 9.31 0.98 0.18
CA LEU A 16 8.62 0.30 -0.93
C LEU A 16 8.98 0.88 -2.30
N GLU A 17 9.15 2.20 -2.41
CA GLU A 17 9.49 2.84 -3.69
C GLU A 17 10.92 2.52 -4.09
N ASP A 18 11.83 2.59 -3.12
CA ASP A 18 13.23 2.24 -3.31
C ASP A 18 13.37 0.75 -3.63
N ALA A 19 12.68 -0.14 -2.92
CA ALA A 19 12.74 -1.58 -3.14
C ALA A 19 12.31 -1.99 -4.55
N LEU A 20 11.33 -1.30 -5.14
CA LEU A 20 10.97 -1.48 -6.55
C LEU A 20 12.14 -1.11 -7.47
N LEU A 21 12.76 0.06 -7.24
CA LEU A 21 13.86 0.55 -8.09
C LEU A 21 15.12 -0.35 -8.02
N HIS A 22 15.28 -1.13 -6.95
CA HIS A 22 16.37 -2.09 -6.80
C HIS A 22 16.07 -3.47 -7.43
N GLN A 23 14.92 -3.67 -8.09
CA GLN A 23 14.64 -4.93 -8.77
C GLN A 23 15.43 -5.05 -10.08
N ASP A 24 16.28 -6.07 -10.19
CA ASP A 24 17.15 -6.29 -11.36
C ASP A 24 16.38 -6.44 -12.69
N THR A 25 15.18 -7.01 -12.63
CA THR A 25 14.33 -7.26 -13.80
C THR A 25 13.30 -6.15 -14.04
N LEU A 26 13.38 -5.03 -13.32
CA LEU A 26 12.51 -3.87 -13.54
C LEU A 26 12.82 -3.22 -14.89
N ARG A 27 11.86 -3.29 -15.80
CA ARG A 27 12.06 -2.82 -17.17
C ARG A 27 12.22 -1.31 -17.21
N GLY A 28 13.43 -0.88 -17.57
CA GLY A 28 13.79 0.53 -17.73
C GLY A 28 13.80 1.35 -16.44
N GLY A 29 13.78 0.69 -15.26
CA GLY A 29 13.80 1.38 -13.97
C GLY A 29 12.57 2.27 -13.74
N ARG A 30 11.40 1.88 -14.25
CA ARG A 30 10.17 2.71 -14.24
C ARG A 30 9.04 2.02 -13.51
N GLY A 31 8.34 2.79 -12.68
CA GLY A 31 7.06 2.43 -12.10
C GLY A 31 6.14 3.65 -12.06
N SER A 32 4.84 3.40 -12.00
CA SER A 32 3.82 4.41 -11.74
C SER A 32 3.18 4.14 -10.38
N ILE A 33 3.10 5.17 -9.54
CA ILE A 33 2.56 5.06 -8.19
C ILE A 33 1.41 6.03 -8.04
N VAL A 34 0.27 5.49 -7.60
CA VAL A 34 -0.89 6.27 -7.16
C VAL A 34 -1.07 5.98 -5.68
N ALA A 35 -0.91 7.00 -4.85
CA ALA A 35 -1.04 6.87 -3.41
C ALA A 35 -1.96 7.97 -2.85
N GLY A 36 -2.69 7.64 -1.79
CA GLY A 36 -3.63 8.58 -1.19
C GLY A 36 -4.35 8.00 0.02
N PRO A 37 -5.15 8.81 0.70
CA PRO A 37 -5.91 8.36 1.85
C PRO A 37 -7.06 7.44 1.45
N VAL A 38 -7.43 6.56 2.38
CA VAL A 38 -8.70 5.83 2.35
C VAL A 38 -9.62 6.53 3.34
N LEU A 39 -10.73 7.08 2.85
CA LEU A 39 -11.74 7.74 3.67
C LEU A 39 -12.72 6.70 4.19
N ALA A 40 -12.74 6.48 5.51
CA ALA A 40 -13.72 5.61 6.15
C ALA A 40 -14.86 6.43 6.76
N ASP A 41 -16.08 5.87 6.74
CA ASP A 41 -17.26 6.56 7.25
C ASP A 41 -17.17 6.82 8.77
N ASP A 42 -16.38 6.01 9.48
CA ASP A 42 -16.13 6.08 10.92
C ASP A 42 -14.82 6.80 11.28
N ASP A 43 -14.16 7.47 10.32
CA ASP A 43 -13.01 8.31 10.64
C ASP A 43 -13.40 9.43 11.62
N PRO A 44 -12.64 9.65 12.71
CA PRO A 44 -13.04 10.59 13.75
C PRO A 44 -12.93 12.05 13.27
N PRO A 45 -13.77 12.95 13.81
CA PRO A 45 -13.65 14.38 13.53
C PRO A 45 -12.34 14.94 14.08
N TYR A 46 -11.72 15.86 13.34
CA TYR A 46 -10.52 16.59 13.72
C TYR A 46 -10.70 18.10 13.45
N ARG A 47 -10.03 18.95 14.26
CA ARG A 47 -10.17 20.42 14.25
C ARG A 47 -11.63 20.88 14.22
N ASP A 48 -12.30 20.66 15.35
CA ASP A 48 -13.71 21.03 15.58
C ASP A 48 -14.70 20.41 14.58
N GLY A 49 -14.32 19.29 13.97
CA GLY A 49 -15.14 18.56 13.00
C GLY A 49 -15.06 19.09 11.56
N THR A 50 -14.18 20.06 11.28
CA THR A 50 -13.97 20.61 9.93
C THR A 50 -13.41 19.57 8.97
N VAL A 51 -12.59 18.64 9.47
CA VAL A 51 -11.96 17.58 8.70
C VAL A 51 -12.09 16.23 9.43
N ARG A 52 -11.85 15.15 8.70
CA ARG A 52 -11.75 13.79 9.26
C ARG A 52 -10.27 13.42 9.44
N LEU A 53 -9.95 12.72 10.52
CA LEU A 53 -8.62 12.17 10.74
C LEU A 53 -8.50 10.84 9.97
N LEU A 54 -7.66 10.83 8.95
CA LEU A 54 -7.43 9.69 8.08
C LEU A 54 -6.64 8.63 8.85
N ARG A 55 -7.15 7.40 8.89
CA ARG A 55 -6.50 6.27 9.57
C ARG A 55 -5.87 5.26 8.63
N ALA A 56 -6.05 5.42 7.33
CA ALA A 56 -5.49 4.51 6.34
C ALA A 56 -5.06 5.24 5.07
N TYR A 57 -4.00 4.72 4.46
CA TYR A 57 -3.48 5.18 3.18
C TYR A 57 -3.27 3.99 2.26
N SER A 58 -3.49 4.17 0.97
CA SER A 58 -3.20 3.17 -0.05
C SER A 58 -2.05 3.62 -0.94
N LYS A 59 -1.30 2.64 -1.45
CA LYS A 59 -0.32 2.83 -2.51
C LYS A 59 -0.51 1.71 -3.52
N VAL A 60 -0.87 2.11 -4.74
CA VAL A 60 -0.99 1.25 -5.92
C VAL A 60 0.22 1.49 -6.78
N ILE A 61 0.99 0.44 -7.04
CA ILE A 61 2.27 0.46 -7.72
C ILE A 61 2.14 -0.41 -8.97
N ALA A 62 2.28 0.19 -10.14
CA ALA A 62 2.23 -0.50 -11.43
C ALA A 62 3.58 -0.41 -12.13
N TYR A 63 4.12 -1.55 -12.57
CA TYR A 63 5.46 -1.64 -13.16
C TYR A 63 5.55 -2.85 -14.10
N VAL A 64 6.58 -2.86 -14.94
CA VAL A 64 6.80 -3.96 -15.90
C VAL A 64 8.08 -4.70 -15.52
N MET A 65 7.98 -6.02 -15.42
CA MET A 65 9.10 -6.93 -15.14
C MET A 65 9.51 -7.69 -16.39
N GLY A 66 10.79 -8.06 -16.50
CA GLY A 66 11.33 -8.87 -17.59
C GLY A 66 11.87 -8.05 -18.77
N ASP A 67 12.36 -8.77 -19.78
CA ASP A 67 12.89 -8.19 -21.02
C ASP A 67 11.79 -8.03 -22.08
N ASP A 68 12.16 -7.75 -23.33
CA ASP A 68 11.22 -7.52 -24.42
C ASP A 68 10.39 -8.78 -24.78
N GLU A 69 10.88 -9.98 -24.49
CA GLU A 69 10.20 -11.24 -24.78
C GLU A 69 9.34 -11.71 -23.60
N THR A 70 9.74 -11.38 -22.36
CA THR A 70 9.06 -11.80 -21.13
C THR A 70 8.34 -10.67 -20.39
N ALA A 71 8.14 -9.51 -21.04
CA ALA A 71 7.57 -8.32 -20.40
C ALA A 71 6.20 -8.59 -19.79
N GLU A 72 6.08 -8.43 -18.48
CA GLU A 72 4.86 -8.63 -17.72
C GLU A 72 4.51 -7.38 -16.91
N LEU A 73 3.31 -6.83 -17.11
CA LEU A 73 2.78 -5.77 -16.25
C LEU A 73 2.32 -6.36 -14.92
N ARG A 74 2.85 -5.83 -13.82
CA ARG A 74 2.46 -6.18 -12.46
C ARG A 74 1.89 -4.98 -11.73
N THR A 75 0.93 -5.28 -10.86
CA THR A 75 0.33 -4.32 -9.94
C THR A 75 0.48 -4.83 -8.51
N ARG A 76 1.05 -4.00 -7.65
CA ARG A 76 1.11 -4.23 -6.21
C ARG A 76 0.36 -3.17 -5.47
N VAL A 77 -0.36 -3.60 -4.44
CA VAL A 77 -1.17 -2.72 -3.63
C VAL A 77 -0.92 -2.99 -2.17
N VAL A 78 -0.66 -1.93 -1.43
CA VAL A 78 -0.51 -1.97 0.02
C VAL A 78 -1.44 -0.96 0.67
N LEU A 79 -1.94 -1.31 1.85
CA LEU A 79 -2.55 -0.40 2.80
C LEU A 79 -1.58 -0.14 3.94
N LEU A 80 -1.47 1.13 4.32
CA LEU A 80 -0.87 1.57 5.56
C LEU A 80 -2.01 1.85 6.52
N ASP A 81 -2.21 0.98 7.50
CA ASP A 81 -3.21 1.13 8.54
C ASP A 81 -2.55 1.81 9.76
N GLN A 82 -3.14 2.90 10.25
CA GLN A 82 -2.74 3.59 11.47
C GLN A 82 -3.64 3.12 12.63
N ASN A 83 -3.05 2.45 13.61
CA ASN A 83 -3.74 2.10 14.84
C ASN A 83 -3.66 3.27 15.84
N LEU A 84 -4.80 3.88 16.14
CA LEU A 84 -4.91 4.97 17.11
C LEU A 84 -5.32 4.51 18.52
N ASP A 85 -5.51 3.20 18.73
CA ASP A 85 -5.90 2.66 20.04
C ASP A 85 -4.76 2.83 21.05
N GLY A 86 -4.98 3.71 22.03
CA GLY A 86 -4.16 3.80 23.24
C GLY A 86 -3.16 4.94 23.34
N LEU A 87 -3.03 5.84 22.34
CA LEU A 87 -2.30 7.15 22.35
C LEU A 87 -1.05 7.28 23.25
N ARG A 88 -0.34 6.17 23.51
CA ARG A 88 0.91 6.09 24.27
C ARG A 88 1.82 5.05 23.61
N PRO A 89 2.19 5.22 22.32
CA PRO A 89 3.19 4.37 21.73
C PRO A 89 4.56 4.65 22.37
N ALA A 90 5.41 3.62 22.47
CA ALA A 90 6.80 3.80 22.90
C ALA A 90 7.62 4.54 21.83
N THR A 91 7.25 4.39 20.55
CA THR A 91 7.79 5.17 19.42
C THR A 91 6.68 5.54 18.40
N PRO A 92 6.71 6.72 17.76
CA PRO A 92 5.65 7.19 16.84
C PRO A 92 5.37 6.29 15.61
N LEU A 93 6.27 5.34 15.29
CA LEU A 93 6.14 4.46 14.12
C LEU A 93 5.47 3.11 14.45
N ASP A 94 5.36 2.74 15.73
CA ASP A 94 4.72 1.49 16.18
C ASP A 94 3.21 1.43 15.82
N GLU A 95 2.63 2.57 15.43
CA GLU A 95 1.23 2.73 15.08
C GLU A 95 0.91 2.38 13.62
N PHE A 96 1.90 2.32 12.73
CA PHE A 96 1.66 2.10 11.30
C PHE A 96 2.01 0.68 10.87
N ARG A 97 1.05 0.00 10.26
CA ARG A 97 1.24 -1.37 9.73
C ARG A 97 0.98 -1.41 8.24
N VAL A 98 1.90 -2.02 7.50
CA VAL A 98 1.77 -2.20 6.06
C VAL A 98 1.17 -3.57 5.78
N ARG A 99 0.14 -3.60 4.95
CA ARG A 99 -0.55 -4.82 4.57
C ARG A 99 -0.75 -4.89 3.05
N PRO A 100 -0.21 -5.90 2.38
CA PRO A 100 -0.53 -6.18 0.99
C PRO A 100 -2.01 -6.55 0.85
N VAL A 101 -2.68 -6.01 -0.17
CA VAL A 101 -4.10 -6.27 -0.45
C VAL A 101 -4.34 -6.44 -1.95
N PRO A 102 -5.48 -7.00 -2.37
CA PRO A 102 -5.90 -6.93 -3.76
C PRO A 102 -6.22 -5.49 -4.18
N LEU A 103 -6.00 -5.18 -5.46
CA LEU A 103 -6.41 -3.92 -6.09
C LEU A 103 -7.92 -3.71 -6.00
N ALA A 104 -8.70 -4.79 -6.07
CA ALA A 104 -10.15 -4.76 -5.91
C ALA A 104 -10.59 -4.19 -4.54
N ASP A 105 -9.86 -4.49 -3.47
CA ASP A 105 -10.18 -4.00 -2.13
C ASP A 105 -9.97 -2.49 -2.04
N VAL A 106 -8.87 -1.98 -2.61
CA VAL A 106 -8.61 -0.54 -2.63
C VAL A 106 -9.58 0.19 -3.54
N ALA A 107 -9.94 -0.37 -4.70
CA ALA A 107 -10.97 0.18 -5.57
C ALA A 107 -12.31 0.33 -4.83
N ALA A 108 -12.73 -0.69 -4.09
CA ALA A 108 -13.97 -0.66 -3.31
C ALA A 108 -13.91 0.37 -2.17
N ARG A 109 -12.81 0.42 -1.41
CA ARG A 109 -12.65 1.33 -0.26
C ARG A 109 -12.54 2.80 -0.67
N THR A 110 -11.86 3.09 -1.79
CA THR A 110 -11.63 4.46 -2.26
C THR A 110 -12.68 4.95 -3.25
N ARG A 111 -13.52 4.04 -3.76
CA ARG A 111 -14.46 4.28 -4.87
C ARG A 111 -13.77 4.76 -6.15
N LEU A 112 -12.47 4.47 -6.29
CA LEU A 112 -11.71 4.74 -7.50
C LEU A 112 -11.86 3.58 -8.49
N ALA A 113 -11.90 3.91 -9.78
CA ALA A 113 -11.85 2.93 -10.85
C ALA A 113 -10.42 2.80 -11.36
N PHE A 114 -9.95 1.56 -11.51
CA PHE A 114 -8.67 1.24 -12.12
C PHE A 114 -8.88 0.55 -13.46
N ALA A 115 -7.95 0.78 -14.40
CA ALA A 115 -8.04 0.17 -15.72
C ALA A 115 -8.01 -1.38 -15.62
N PRO A 116 -8.76 -2.11 -16.46
CA PRO A 116 -8.78 -3.59 -16.42
C PRO A 116 -7.40 -4.25 -16.49
N VAL A 117 -6.46 -3.63 -17.21
CA VAL A 117 -5.08 -4.12 -17.33
C VAL A 117 -4.34 -4.12 -15.98
N LEU A 118 -4.66 -3.20 -15.06
CA LEU A 118 -4.08 -3.17 -13.72
C LEU A 118 -4.64 -4.29 -12.83
N HIS A 119 -5.92 -4.63 -12.99
CA HIS A 119 -6.52 -5.78 -12.32
C HIS A 119 -5.95 -7.10 -12.83
N ALA A 120 -5.66 -7.20 -14.14
CA ALA A 120 -5.04 -8.40 -14.71
C ALA A 120 -3.61 -8.63 -14.19
N GLY A 121 -2.85 -7.55 -13.93
CA GLY A 121 -1.52 -7.62 -13.33
C GLY A 121 -1.52 -7.73 -11.80
N ASP A 122 -2.68 -7.80 -11.14
CA ASP A 122 -2.77 -7.95 -9.68
C ASP A 122 -2.63 -9.42 -9.25
N ASP A 123 -1.40 -9.79 -8.97
CA ASP A 123 -0.99 -11.10 -8.47
C ASP A 123 -1.58 -11.49 -7.09
N HIS A 124 -2.21 -10.55 -6.36
CA HIS A 124 -2.91 -10.91 -5.13
C HIS A 124 -4.17 -11.74 -5.44
N THR A 125 -4.77 -11.55 -6.63
CA THR A 125 -5.95 -12.30 -7.08
C THR A 125 -5.64 -13.74 -7.52
N SER A 126 -4.41 -14.00 -8.00
CA SER A 126 -3.99 -15.34 -8.41
C SER A 126 -3.69 -16.25 -7.21
N ARG A 127 -3.32 -15.67 -6.05
CA ARG A 127 -2.97 -16.40 -4.82
C ARG A 127 -4.13 -16.58 -3.83
N SER A 128 -5.21 -15.81 -3.96
CA SER A 128 -6.35 -15.82 -3.01
C SER A 128 -7.52 -16.72 -3.43
N ARG A 129 -7.46 -17.38 -4.61
CA ARG A 129 -8.42 -18.41 -5.01
C ARG A 129 -8.24 -19.70 -4.19
N GLY A 130 -8.64 -19.69 -2.92
CA GLY A 130 -8.76 -20.94 -2.16
C GLY A 130 -8.79 -20.88 -0.64
N ILE A 131 -8.74 -19.71 0.03
CA ILE A 131 -8.57 -19.69 1.49
C ILE A 131 -9.68 -18.88 2.18
N VAL A 132 -10.36 -19.54 3.11
CA VAL A 132 -11.22 -18.95 4.17
C VAL A 132 -10.53 -17.74 4.76
N ALA A 133 -11.24 -16.64 5.06
CA ALA A 133 -10.70 -15.38 5.59
C ALA A 133 -9.50 -15.59 6.53
N ALA A 134 -8.29 -15.56 5.96
CA ALA A 134 -7.06 -15.70 6.71
C ALA A 134 -6.84 -14.39 7.45
N GLU A 135 -6.19 -14.46 8.62
CA GLU A 135 -5.83 -13.25 9.36
C GLU A 135 -5.05 -12.28 8.45
N PRO A 136 -5.27 -10.96 8.58
CA PRO A 136 -4.59 -9.97 7.76
C PRO A 136 -3.07 -10.13 7.88
N ARG A 137 -2.38 -10.42 6.76
CA ARG A 137 -0.92 -10.53 6.72
C ARG A 137 -0.30 -9.13 6.69
N PHE A 138 0.46 -8.78 7.72
CA PHE A 138 1.29 -7.58 7.74
C PHE A 138 2.70 -7.88 7.22
N ILE A 139 3.39 -6.85 6.75
CA ILE A 139 4.81 -6.89 6.39
C ILE A 139 5.57 -5.84 7.19
N ASP A 140 6.79 -6.19 7.57
CA ASP A 140 7.72 -5.34 8.32
C ASP A 140 8.95 -4.98 7.47
N ALA A 141 9.10 -5.58 6.29
CA ALA A 141 10.16 -5.31 5.32
C ALA A 141 9.65 -5.38 3.87
N ALA A 142 10.26 -4.60 2.97
CA ALA A 142 9.84 -4.48 1.58
C ALA A 142 10.14 -5.74 0.73
N ASP A 143 11.10 -6.57 1.12
CA ASP A 143 11.44 -7.84 0.48
C ASP A 143 10.39 -8.95 0.72
N GLN A 144 9.55 -8.77 1.73
CA GLN A 144 8.39 -9.62 2.00
C GLN A 144 7.25 -9.38 1.00
N LEU A 145 7.30 -8.27 0.25
CA LEU A 145 6.48 -8.07 -0.93
C LEU A 145 7.16 -8.76 -2.11
N HIS A 146 6.44 -9.68 -2.75
CA HIS A 146 6.94 -10.30 -3.98
C HIS A 146 6.79 -9.29 -5.11
N TRP A 147 7.87 -8.63 -5.53
CA TRP A 147 7.84 -7.73 -6.68
C TRP A 147 7.66 -8.52 -7.99
#